data_AF-A0A0P1A9Y7-F1
#
_entry.id   AF-A0A0P1A9Y7-F1
#
_cell.length_a   1.000
_cell.length_b   1.000
_cell.length_c   1.000
_cell.angle_alpha   90.00
_cell.angle_beta   90.00
_cell.angle_gamma   90.00
#
_symmetry.space_group_name_H-M   'P 1'
#
loop_
_entity.id
_entity.type
_entity.pdbx_description
1 polymer ?
#
loop_
_entity_poly.entity_id
_entity_poly.type
_entity_poly.pdbx_seq_one_letter_code
_entity_poly.pdbx_strand_id
1 'polypeptide(L)'
;MLRLLRFYQPLLALKRSSSSTSKRPLEDAVAIRRQESAYYARFSRKYPSQIGPLSMEAVDRTTRYLTIRGLSHTQALRAISHHVMITRYSPEMMERKINWLSNLGLSQDNINTIIVRQPSILGSALEKHENLVRWYTDHGVPKHKMVYVFKVFPGGVAFSLEKLNTKVEFFKGLGCENDQIARILRMAPQVLAYSVEKMQAAVHYLEKLGVPSEQVPAITTRVPQYLGLKTTRIKETVDTLDDMFGPMAGVQALISNSRIVMHKVSSLRRSYNFLLSVGYTKERLVQCMRFVTRSESRILRPRVQFLKAQGVDVVENVSWILMPENQFKIKYSGYSSFFARYITRPKKRRM
;
A
#
# COMPACT_ATOMS: atom_id res chain seq x y z
N MET A 1 10.83 -48.81 -50.17
CA MET A 1 10.77 -47.96 -48.96
C MET A 1 12.04 -47.12 -48.90
N LEU A 2 11.90 -45.81 -49.12
CA LEU A 2 12.94 -44.76 -49.08
C LEU A 2 13.49 -44.61 -47.64
N ARG A 3 14.68 -44.08 -47.30
CA ARG A 3 15.83 -43.49 -48.01
C ARG A 3 17.00 -43.42 -47.02
N LEU A 4 18.23 -43.53 -47.54
CA LEU A 4 19.52 -43.28 -46.90
C LEU A 4 19.64 -41.89 -46.26
N LEU A 5 20.48 -41.76 -45.21
CA LEU A 5 21.44 -40.66 -45.06
C LEU A 5 22.67 -41.11 -44.23
N ARG A 6 23.81 -41.24 -44.92
CA ARG A 6 25.18 -41.22 -44.38
C ARG A 6 25.57 -39.77 -44.00
N PHE A 7 26.77 -39.67 -43.41
CA PHE A 7 27.68 -38.51 -43.28
C PHE A 7 27.78 -37.94 -41.86
N TYR A 8 28.88 -38.26 -41.14
CA TYR A 8 30.23 -37.67 -41.20
C TYR A 8 30.37 -36.52 -40.19
N GLN A 9 31.46 -36.56 -39.42
CA GLN A 9 31.90 -35.48 -38.54
C GLN A 9 31.95 -34.13 -39.27
N PRO A 10 31.83 -33.03 -38.50
CA PRO A 10 32.67 -31.87 -38.76
C PRO A 10 33.47 -31.41 -37.54
N LEU A 11 34.67 -30.94 -37.87
CA LEU A 11 35.63 -30.19 -37.09
C LEU A 11 35.06 -28.88 -36.51
N LEU A 12 35.72 -28.43 -35.45
CA LEU A 12 35.63 -27.13 -34.77
C LEU A 12 35.42 -25.91 -35.69
N ALA A 13 34.50 -25.02 -35.30
CA ALA A 13 34.55 -23.60 -35.62
C ALA A 13 33.98 -22.75 -34.47
N LEU A 14 34.76 -21.75 -34.07
CA LEU A 14 34.55 -20.83 -32.95
C LEU A 14 33.15 -20.18 -32.91
N LYS A 15 32.52 -20.17 -31.74
CA LYS A 15 31.62 -19.08 -31.35
C LYS A 15 32.21 -18.35 -30.15
N ARG A 16 32.56 -17.09 -30.42
CA ARG A 16 33.08 -16.08 -29.51
C ARG A 16 32.38 -16.09 -28.16
N SER A 17 33.19 -16.12 -27.11
CA SER A 17 32.86 -15.74 -25.75
C SER A 17 32.19 -14.37 -25.74
N SER A 18 30.92 -14.31 -25.35
CA SER A 18 30.35 -13.13 -24.70
C SER A 18 29.97 -13.53 -23.28
N SER A 19 30.98 -13.52 -22.40
CA SER A 19 30.81 -13.58 -20.95
C SER A 19 30.00 -12.36 -20.50
N SER A 20 28.71 -12.54 -20.27
CA SER A 20 27.87 -11.54 -19.56
C SER A 20 27.18 -12.11 -18.31
N THR A 21 27.59 -13.30 -17.88
CA THR A 21 27.17 -13.91 -16.62
C THR A 21 28.29 -13.77 -15.59
N SER A 22 28.13 -12.80 -14.68
CA SER A 22 28.68 -12.79 -13.29
C SER A 22 29.10 -11.37 -12.83
N LYS A 23 28.13 -10.50 -12.55
CA LYS A 23 28.32 -9.31 -11.68
C LYS A 23 27.19 -9.15 -10.65
N ARG A 24 25.96 -9.50 -11.01
CA ARG A 24 24.78 -9.45 -10.12
C ARG A 24 24.91 -10.20 -8.79
N PRO A 25 25.36 -11.46 -8.73
CA PRO A 25 25.38 -12.22 -7.47
C PRO A 25 26.34 -11.61 -6.44
N LEU A 26 27.46 -11.03 -6.91
CA LEU A 26 28.47 -10.41 -6.06
C LEU A 26 28.00 -9.03 -5.55
N GLU A 27 27.36 -8.23 -6.41
CA GLU A 27 26.76 -6.95 -6.03
C GLU A 27 25.64 -7.13 -4.98
N ASP A 28 24.80 -8.15 -5.16
CA ASP A 28 23.71 -8.49 -4.22
C ASP A 28 24.28 -8.94 -2.86
N ALA A 29 25.34 -9.77 -2.85
CA ALA A 29 26.00 -10.20 -1.62
C ALA A 29 26.67 -9.04 -0.86
N VAL A 30 27.31 -8.11 -1.58
CA VAL A 30 27.91 -6.91 -0.98
C VAL A 30 26.83 -5.97 -0.41
N ALA A 31 25.71 -5.82 -1.11
CA ALA A 31 24.58 -5.02 -0.62
C ALA A 31 23.96 -5.61 0.65
N ILE A 32 23.80 -6.94 0.72
CA ILE A 32 23.31 -7.65 1.91
C ILE A 32 24.27 -7.42 3.09
N ARG A 33 25.58 -7.63 2.92
CA ARG A 33 26.57 -7.40 3.99
C ARG A 33 26.55 -5.96 4.50
N ARG A 34 26.49 -4.97 3.60
CA ARG A 34 26.38 -3.55 3.99
C ARG A 34 25.12 -3.29 4.80
N GLN A 35 24.00 -3.90 4.42
CA GLN A 35 22.73 -3.76 5.13
C GLN A 35 22.79 -4.40 6.52
N GLU A 36 23.42 -5.56 6.66
CA GLU A 36 23.62 -6.26 7.93
C GLU A 36 24.51 -5.44 8.87
N SER A 37 25.65 -4.94 8.41
CA SER A 37 26.51 -4.06 9.21
C SER A 37 25.75 -2.82 9.72
N ALA A 38 24.88 -2.25 8.90
CA ALA A 38 24.02 -1.13 9.31
C ALA A 38 23.00 -1.53 10.39
N TYR A 39 22.53 -2.78 10.41
CA TYR A 39 21.68 -3.29 11.49
C TYR A 39 22.46 -3.48 12.79
N TYR A 40 23.63 -4.10 12.76
CA TYR A 40 24.47 -4.26 13.96
C TYR A 40 24.83 -2.91 14.59
N ALA A 41 25.20 -1.91 13.79
CA ALA A 41 25.45 -0.55 14.30
C ALA A 41 24.20 0.07 14.96
N ARG A 42 22.99 -0.21 14.43
CA ARG A 42 21.74 0.24 15.05
C ARG A 42 21.45 -0.46 16.36
N PHE A 43 21.85 -1.72 16.51
CA PHE A 43 21.64 -2.47 17.75
C PHE A 43 22.36 -1.78 18.90
N SER A 44 23.68 -1.56 18.75
CA SER A 44 24.51 -0.92 19.78
C SER A 44 24.01 0.47 20.14
N ARG A 45 23.57 1.27 19.15
CA ARG A 45 23.08 2.63 19.39
C ARG A 45 21.72 2.68 20.11
N LYS A 46 20.83 1.72 19.84
CA LYS A 46 19.46 1.71 20.40
C LYS A 46 19.34 0.88 21.68
N TYR A 47 20.36 0.09 22.02
CA TYR A 47 20.34 -0.71 23.22
C TYR A 47 20.55 0.20 24.44
N PRO A 48 19.71 0.12 25.49
CA PRO A 48 19.85 0.97 26.66
C PRO A 48 21.17 0.71 27.40
N SER A 49 21.99 1.75 27.58
CA SER A 49 23.29 1.65 28.26
C SER A 49 23.16 1.21 29.73
N GLN A 50 22.02 1.49 30.36
CA GLN A 50 21.74 1.13 31.76
C GLN A 50 21.63 -0.38 31.99
N ILE A 51 21.43 -1.17 30.93
CA ILE A 51 21.21 -2.63 31.01
C ILE A 51 22.53 -3.41 30.78
N GLY A 52 23.65 -2.68 30.61
CA GLY A 52 24.96 -3.26 30.30
C GLY A 52 25.17 -3.49 28.80
N PRO A 53 26.25 -4.19 28.40
CA PRO A 53 26.55 -4.42 26.99
C PRO A 53 25.54 -5.37 26.33
N LEU A 54 25.28 -5.16 25.04
CA LEU A 54 24.47 -6.08 24.24
C LEU A 54 25.27 -7.37 23.99
N SER A 55 24.72 -8.50 24.42
CA SER A 55 25.28 -9.82 24.10
C SER A 55 25.00 -10.19 22.65
N MET A 56 26.06 -10.46 21.87
CA MET A 56 25.95 -10.94 20.49
C MET A 56 25.31 -12.34 20.43
N GLU A 57 25.54 -13.18 21.43
CA GLU A 57 24.88 -14.47 21.54
C GLU A 57 23.36 -14.32 21.67
N ALA A 58 22.89 -13.31 22.42
CA ALA A 58 21.45 -13.02 22.52
C ALA A 58 20.86 -12.54 21.19
N VAL A 59 21.63 -11.77 20.40
CA VAL A 59 21.25 -11.38 19.04
C VAL A 59 21.15 -12.61 18.13
N ASP A 60 22.12 -13.51 18.18
CA ASP A 60 22.16 -14.71 17.34
C ASP A 60 21.05 -15.70 17.69
N ARG A 61 20.80 -15.93 18.99
CA ARG A 61 19.67 -16.73 19.47
C ARG A 61 18.34 -16.20 18.95
N THR A 62 18.13 -14.89 19.06
CA THR A 62 16.88 -14.24 18.62
C THR A 62 16.74 -14.27 17.11
N THR A 63 17.85 -14.09 16.39
CA THR A 63 17.87 -14.20 14.93
C THR A 63 17.50 -15.62 14.50
N ARG A 64 18.09 -16.64 15.12
CA ARG A 64 17.76 -18.05 14.86
C ARG A 64 16.30 -18.36 15.16
N TYR A 65 15.79 -17.92 16.30
CA TYR A 65 14.37 -18.07 16.66
C TYR A 65 13.44 -17.50 15.58
N LEU A 66 13.70 -16.26 15.14
CA LEU A 66 12.91 -15.62 14.09
C LEU A 66 13.03 -16.34 12.74
N THR A 67 14.22 -16.86 12.41
CA THR A 67 14.45 -17.61 11.16
C THR A 67 13.79 -18.98 11.15
N ILE A 68 13.79 -19.72 12.26
CA ILE A 68 13.06 -21.00 12.39
C ILE A 68 11.57 -20.81 12.11
N ARG A 69 11.02 -19.65 12.48
CA ARG A 69 9.63 -19.29 12.18
C ARG A 69 9.36 -18.86 10.72
N GLY A 70 10.36 -18.92 9.85
CA GLY A 70 10.23 -18.63 8.42
C GLY A 70 10.59 -17.20 7.99
N LEU A 71 11.19 -16.39 8.86
CA LEU A 71 11.75 -15.09 8.45
C LEU A 71 13.14 -15.26 7.82
N SER A 72 13.45 -14.50 6.78
CA SER A 72 14.82 -14.44 6.28
C SER A 72 15.76 -13.87 7.34
N HIS A 73 17.06 -14.19 7.27
CA HIS A 73 18.07 -13.63 8.17
C HIS A 73 18.02 -12.09 8.20
N THR A 74 17.90 -11.47 7.03
CA THR A 74 17.76 -10.01 6.90
C THR A 74 16.48 -9.44 7.50
N GLN A 75 15.35 -10.18 7.44
CA GLN A 75 14.10 -9.79 8.10
C GLN A 75 14.21 -9.89 9.63
N ALA A 76 14.88 -10.94 10.14
CA ALA A 76 15.12 -11.12 11.56
C ALA A 76 16.00 -9.98 12.12
N LEU A 77 17.13 -9.69 11.48
CA LEU A 77 18.00 -8.56 11.85
C LEU A 77 17.26 -7.22 11.77
N ARG A 78 16.43 -7.03 10.74
CA ARG A 78 15.57 -5.84 10.62
C ARG A 78 14.62 -5.72 11.82
N ALA A 79 13.96 -6.81 12.22
CA ALA A 79 13.07 -6.81 13.38
C ALA A 79 13.82 -6.40 14.65
N ILE A 80 14.98 -7.01 14.91
CA ILE A 80 15.84 -6.64 16.05
C ILE A 80 16.23 -5.15 15.98
N SER A 81 16.49 -4.61 14.78
CA SER A 81 16.87 -3.19 14.61
C SER A 81 15.74 -2.21 14.92
N HIS A 82 14.49 -2.66 14.77
CA HIS A 82 13.32 -1.88 15.13
C HIS A 82 13.13 -1.85 16.65
N HIS A 83 13.42 -2.97 17.32
CA HIS A 83 13.24 -3.11 18.77
C HIS A 83 14.29 -4.05 19.38
N VAL A 84 15.46 -3.51 19.73
CA VAL A 84 16.62 -4.32 20.16
C VAL A 84 16.32 -5.12 21.43
N MET A 85 15.43 -4.63 22.29
CA MET A 85 15.01 -5.31 23.52
C MET A 85 14.36 -6.67 23.29
N ILE A 86 13.95 -7.00 22.06
CA ILE A 86 13.48 -8.34 21.72
C ILE A 86 14.51 -9.43 22.02
N THR A 87 15.81 -9.11 22.04
CA THR A 87 16.88 -10.08 22.34
C THR A 87 16.85 -10.62 23.77
N ARG A 88 16.15 -9.92 24.66
CA ARG A 88 15.98 -10.28 26.06
C ARG A 88 14.68 -11.03 26.33
N TYR A 89 13.82 -11.21 25.34
CA TYR A 89 12.54 -11.87 25.53
C TYR A 89 12.74 -13.37 25.63
N SER A 90 12.04 -14.00 26.58
CA SER A 90 12.03 -15.45 26.66
C SER A 90 11.20 -16.03 25.50
N PRO A 91 11.59 -17.21 24.95
CA PRO A 91 10.80 -17.88 23.92
C PRO A 91 9.34 -18.08 24.32
N GLU A 92 9.09 -18.50 25.57
CA GLU A 92 7.75 -18.77 26.10
C GLU A 92 6.89 -17.49 26.09
N MET A 93 7.49 -16.35 26.45
CA MET A 93 6.81 -15.06 26.42
C MET A 93 6.39 -14.70 24.99
N MET A 94 7.28 -14.88 24.02
CA MET A 94 7.01 -14.58 22.61
C MET A 94 5.95 -15.52 22.04
N GLU A 95 6.06 -16.83 22.30
CA GLU A 95 5.12 -17.84 21.83
C GLU A 95 3.71 -17.61 22.36
N ARG A 96 3.55 -17.19 23.63
CA ARG A 96 2.24 -16.82 24.16
C ARG A 96 1.54 -15.74 23.33
N LYS A 97 2.27 -14.72 22.86
CA LYS A 97 1.70 -13.63 22.04
C LYS A 97 1.47 -14.08 20.59
N ILE A 98 2.33 -14.92 20.06
CA ILE A 98 2.17 -15.52 18.73
C ILE A 98 0.91 -16.40 18.69
N ASN A 99 0.71 -17.25 19.69
CA ASN A 99 -0.47 -18.10 19.81
C ASN A 99 -1.75 -17.26 19.96
N TRP A 100 -1.71 -16.18 20.72
CA TRP A 100 -2.84 -15.25 20.80
C TRP A 100 -3.16 -14.60 19.44
N LEU A 101 -2.16 -14.14 18.69
CA LEU A 101 -2.37 -13.60 17.34
C LEU A 101 -2.94 -14.67 16.38
N SER A 102 -2.49 -15.92 16.51
CA SER A 102 -3.02 -17.06 15.75
C SER A 102 -4.49 -17.31 16.09
N ASN A 103 -4.85 -17.32 17.38
CA ASN A 103 -6.22 -17.49 17.87
C ASN A 103 -7.15 -16.32 17.47
N LEU A 104 -6.60 -15.13 17.23
CA LEU A 104 -7.33 -14.00 16.66
C LEU A 104 -7.62 -14.18 15.16
N GLY A 105 -7.03 -15.19 14.50
CA GLY A 105 -7.25 -15.55 13.10
C GLY A 105 -6.17 -15.06 12.14
N LEU A 106 -4.99 -14.63 12.63
CA LEU A 106 -3.89 -14.26 11.75
C LEU A 106 -3.10 -15.49 11.28
N SER A 107 -2.85 -15.59 9.98
CA SER A 107 -1.92 -16.59 9.44
C SER A 107 -0.47 -16.33 9.88
N GLN A 108 0.36 -17.37 9.87
CA GLN A 108 1.79 -17.28 10.20
C GLN A 108 2.52 -16.20 9.39
N ASP A 109 2.24 -16.06 8.10
CA ASP A 109 2.84 -15.02 7.25
C ASP A 109 2.45 -13.60 7.69
N ASN A 110 1.19 -13.39 8.09
CA ASN A 110 0.74 -12.10 8.59
C ASN A 110 1.38 -11.80 9.96
N ILE A 111 1.50 -12.80 10.84
CA ILE A 111 2.19 -12.69 12.13
C ILE A 111 3.66 -12.32 11.92
N ASN A 112 4.36 -13.02 11.02
CA ASN A 112 5.74 -12.72 10.64
C ASN A 112 5.91 -11.30 10.13
N THR A 113 4.99 -10.86 9.26
CA THR A 113 4.97 -9.48 8.74
C THR A 113 4.77 -8.45 9.87
N ILE A 114 3.92 -8.76 10.85
CA ILE A 114 3.69 -7.91 12.03
C ILE A 114 4.94 -7.84 12.91
N ILE A 115 5.58 -8.98 13.21
CA ILE A 115 6.79 -9.04 14.04
C ILE A 115 7.93 -8.22 13.43
N VAL A 116 8.12 -8.29 12.10
CA VAL A 116 9.15 -7.49 11.42
C VAL A 116 8.87 -5.98 11.53
N ARG A 117 7.59 -5.58 11.49
CA ARG A 117 7.18 -4.16 11.52
C ARG A 117 7.04 -3.59 12.92
N GLN A 118 6.65 -4.41 13.89
CA GLN A 118 6.39 -4.04 15.28
C GLN A 118 6.83 -5.18 16.23
N PRO A 119 8.13 -5.41 16.42
CA PRO A 119 8.60 -6.54 17.25
C PRO A 119 8.25 -6.41 18.73
N SER A 120 8.02 -5.18 19.22
CA SER A 120 7.62 -4.95 20.62
C SER A 120 6.28 -5.60 21.00
N ILE A 121 5.46 -6.00 20.01
CA ILE A 121 4.19 -6.70 20.24
C ILE A 121 4.39 -8.00 21.04
N LEU A 122 5.56 -8.63 20.91
CA LEU A 122 5.91 -9.87 21.61
C LEU A 122 6.35 -9.65 23.06
N GLY A 123 6.68 -8.42 23.43
CA GLY A 123 7.18 -8.08 24.76
C GLY A 123 6.22 -7.29 25.64
N SER A 124 5.19 -6.68 25.07
CA SER A 124 4.18 -5.98 25.86
C SER A 124 3.23 -6.96 26.56
N ALA A 125 2.63 -6.49 27.66
CA ALA A 125 1.57 -7.20 28.38
C ALA A 125 0.46 -7.65 27.40
N LEU A 126 -0.01 -8.89 27.54
CA LEU A 126 -1.01 -9.45 26.64
C LEU A 126 -2.36 -8.73 26.81
N GLU A 127 -2.67 -8.38 28.06
CA GLU A 127 -3.85 -7.64 28.50
C GLU A 127 -3.96 -6.30 27.75
N LYS A 128 -2.83 -5.67 27.41
CA LYS A 128 -2.81 -4.44 26.59
C LYS A 128 -3.39 -4.68 25.19
N HIS A 129 -3.05 -5.80 24.57
CA HIS A 129 -3.54 -6.15 23.22
C HIS A 129 -5.02 -6.54 23.25
N GLU A 130 -5.45 -7.25 24.29
CA GLU A 130 -6.85 -7.60 24.51
C GLU A 130 -7.71 -6.37 24.79
N ASN A 131 -7.23 -5.45 25.61
CA ASN A 131 -7.85 -4.15 25.84
C ASN A 131 -7.96 -3.34 24.54
N LEU A 132 -6.94 -3.37 23.68
CA LEU A 132 -7.00 -2.71 22.38
C LEU A 132 -8.05 -3.33 21.46
N VAL A 133 -8.17 -4.67 21.42
CA VAL A 133 -9.23 -5.35 20.66
C VAL A 133 -10.60 -4.96 21.18
N ARG A 134 -10.81 -4.96 22.51
CA ARG A 134 -12.06 -4.51 23.14
C ARG A 134 -12.38 -3.07 22.78
N TRP A 135 -11.40 -2.18 22.87
CA TRP A 135 -11.56 -0.78 22.48
C TRP A 135 -12.06 -0.63 21.04
N TYR A 136 -11.51 -1.39 20.08
CA TYR A 136 -12.02 -1.37 18.71
C TYR A 136 -13.46 -1.91 18.59
N THR A 137 -13.81 -2.96 19.33
CA THR A 137 -15.17 -3.53 19.30
C THR A 137 -16.21 -2.60 19.92
N ASP A 138 -15.84 -1.91 21.00
CA ASP A 138 -16.70 -0.93 21.68
C ASP A 138 -16.98 0.28 20.78
N HIS A 139 -16.06 0.59 19.85
CA HIS A 139 -16.24 1.60 18.79
C HIS A 139 -16.84 1.01 17.50
N GLY A 140 -17.53 -0.13 17.57
CA GLY A 140 -18.31 -0.69 16.48
C GLY A 140 -17.49 -1.41 15.39
N VAL A 141 -16.20 -1.67 15.60
CA VAL A 141 -15.42 -2.48 14.66
C VAL A 141 -15.67 -3.97 14.90
N PRO A 142 -16.18 -4.73 13.92
CA PRO A 142 -16.43 -6.16 14.11
C PRO A 142 -15.14 -6.94 14.43
N LYS A 143 -15.20 -7.88 15.38
CA LYS A 143 -14.04 -8.68 15.82
C LYS A 143 -13.29 -9.36 14.68
N HIS A 144 -14.00 -9.89 13.67
CA HIS A 144 -13.38 -10.52 12.50
C HIS A 144 -12.52 -9.56 11.64
N LYS A 145 -12.66 -8.24 11.81
CA LYS A 145 -11.82 -7.23 11.15
C LYS A 145 -10.50 -6.97 11.88
N MET A 146 -10.31 -7.49 13.09
CA MET A 146 -9.05 -7.32 13.83
C MET A 146 -7.85 -7.89 13.08
N VAL A 147 -8.03 -9.01 12.35
CA VAL A 147 -7.01 -9.57 11.46
C VAL A 147 -6.49 -8.52 10.47
N TYR A 148 -7.39 -7.76 9.85
CA TYR A 148 -7.01 -6.68 8.94
C TYR A 148 -6.35 -5.52 9.68
N VAL A 149 -6.91 -5.07 10.81
CA VAL A 149 -6.40 -3.95 11.60
C VAL A 149 -4.95 -4.19 12.04
N PHE A 150 -4.67 -5.34 12.66
CA PHE A 150 -3.31 -5.70 13.10
C PHE A 150 -2.35 -5.85 11.91
N LYS A 151 -2.81 -6.39 10.77
CA LYS A 151 -2.00 -6.52 9.56
C LYS A 151 -1.59 -5.16 8.98
N VAL A 152 -2.52 -4.23 8.84
CA VAL A 152 -2.24 -2.94 8.17
C VAL A 152 -1.61 -1.93 9.12
N PHE A 153 -2.01 -1.94 10.40
CA PHE A 153 -1.51 -1.04 11.43
C PHE A 153 -0.97 -1.76 12.68
N PRO A 154 0.13 -2.53 12.56
CA PRO A 154 0.74 -3.23 13.70
C PRO A 154 1.18 -2.27 14.82
N GLY A 155 1.66 -1.07 14.44
CA GLY A 155 2.10 -0.04 15.38
C GLY A 155 0.99 0.51 16.28
N GLY A 156 -0.28 0.20 16.02
CA GLY A 156 -1.40 0.57 16.88
C GLY A 156 -1.24 0.07 18.33
N VAL A 157 -0.56 -1.06 18.53
CA VAL A 157 -0.28 -1.63 19.87
C VAL A 157 0.61 -0.76 20.74
N ALA A 158 1.32 0.21 20.16
CA ALA A 158 2.16 1.14 20.90
C ALA A 158 1.35 2.26 21.58
N PHE A 159 0.15 2.56 21.09
CA PHE A 159 -0.68 3.65 21.61
C PHE A 159 -1.32 3.27 22.96
N SER A 160 -1.53 4.28 23.82
CA SER A 160 -2.42 4.16 24.97
C SER A 160 -3.87 4.35 24.52
N LEU A 161 -4.82 3.76 25.27
CA LEU A 161 -6.25 3.94 24.97
C LEU A 161 -6.67 5.41 25.06
N GLU A 162 -6.11 6.16 26.01
CA GLU A 162 -6.31 7.61 26.11
C GLU A 162 -5.96 8.34 24.81
N LYS A 163 -4.77 8.06 24.24
CA LYS A 163 -4.37 8.67 22.96
C LYS A 163 -5.31 8.30 21.82
N LEU A 164 -5.83 7.07 21.81
CA LEU A 164 -6.79 6.63 20.81
C LEU A 164 -8.15 7.31 21.00
N ASN A 165 -8.61 7.49 22.23
CA ASN A 165 -9.82 8.24 22.55
C ASN A 165 -9.71 9.70 22.07
N THR A 166 -8.57 10.36 22.26
CA THR A 166 -8.37 11.71 21.69
C THR A 166 -8.55 11.73 20.17
N LYS A 167 -8.18 10.66 19.46
CA LYS A 167 -8.41 10.57 18.00
C LYS A 167 -9.89 10.38 17.66
N VAL A 168 -10.61 9.59 18.46
CA VAL A 168 -12.05 9.40 18.31
C VAL A 168 -12.79 10.72 18.57
N GLU A 169 -12.44 11.43 19.64
CA GLU A 169 -13.04 12.74 19.96
C GLU A 169 -12.76 13.77 18.87
N PHE A 170 -11.58 13.73 18.24
CA PHE A 170 -11.32 14.55 17.05
C PHE A 170 -12.34 14.25 15.93
N PHE A 171 -12.60 12.97 15.60
CA PHE A 171 -13.57 12.64 14.56
C PHE A 171 -15.00 13.02 14.94
N LYS A 172 -15.39 12.86 16.21
CA LYS A 172 -16.69 13.34 16.71
C LYS A 172 -16.80 14.86 16.60
N GLY A 173 -15.74 15.60 16.94
CA GLY A 173 -15.66 17.05 16.81
C GLY A 173 -15.76 17.56 15.37
N LEU A 174 -15.42 16.72 14.38
CA LEU A 174 -15.69 17.02 12.96
C LEU A 174 -17.17 16.85 12.58
N GLY A 175 -17.97 16.18 13.42
CA GLY A 175 -19.34 15.76 13.10
C GLY A 175 -19.46 14.34 12.54
N CYS A 176 -18.45 13.47 12.73
CA CYS A 176 -18.56 12.07 12.31
C CYS A 176 -19.46 11.28 13.27
N GLU A 177 -20.43 10.56 12.72
CA GLU A 177 -21.29 9.64 13.49
C GLU A 177 -20.53 8.36 13.91
N ASN A 178 -21.08 7.61 14.87
CA ASN A 178 -20.43 6.42 15.41
C ASN A 178 -20.18 5.33 14.33
N ASP A 179 -21.09 5.16 13.37
CA ASP A 179 -20.91 4.21 12.26
C ASP A 179 -19.79 4.65 11.30
N GLN A 180 -19.67 5.97 11.09
CA GLN A 180 -18.63 6.60 10.30
C GLN A 180 -17.26 6.41 10.96
N ILE A 181 -17.17 6.65 12.27
CA ILE A 181 -15.96 6.39 13.07
C ILE A 181 -15.60 4.90 13.02
N ALA A 182 -16.55 4.01 13.27
CA ALA A 182 -16.35 2.56 13.16
C ALA A 182 -15.81 2.16 11.77
N ARG A 183 -16.33 2.79 10.71
CA ARG A 183 -15.84 2.60 9.35
C ARG A 183 -14.41 3.10 9.15
N ILE A 184 -14.06 4.28 9.68
CA ILE A 184 -12.70 4.84 9.64
C ILE A 184 -11.73 3.86 10.33
N LEU A 185 -12.04 3.45 11.57
CA LEU A 185 -11.22 2.54 12.37
C LEU A 185 -11.03 1.18 11.69
N ARG A 186 -12.09 0.64 11.07
CA ARG A 186 -12.05 -0.64 10.35
C ARG A 186 -11.25 -0.57 9.05
N MET A 187 -11.37 0.52 8.29
CA MET A 187 -10.84 0.58 6.92
C MET A 187 -9.48 1.24 6.81
N ALA A 188 -9.20 2.20 7.69
CA ALA A 188 -8.00 3.02 7.65
C ALA A 188 -7.41 3.26 9.06
N PRO A 189 -7.20 2.23 9.90
CA PRO A 189 -6.74 2.42 11.28
C PRO A 189 -5.39 3.18 11.38
N GLN A 190 -4.58 3.17 10.33
CA GLN A 190 -3.33 3.92 10.26
C GLN A 190 -3.48 5.44 10.42
N VAL A 191 -4.68 6.00 10.22
CA VAL A 191 -4.89 7.45 10.43
C VAL A 191 -4.71 7.86 11.89
N LEU A 192 -4.88 6.92 12.83
CA LEU A 192 -4.67 7.14 14.25
C LEU A 192 -3.21 7.46 14.59
N ALA A 193 -2.28 7.12 13.69
CA ALA A 193 -0.87 7.46 13.83
C ALA A 193 -0.55 8.94 13.60
N TYR A 194 -1.46 9.70 13.00
CA TYR A 194 -1.25 11.13 12.78
C TYR A 194 -1.51 11.92 14.06
N SER A 195 -0.78 13.02 14.26
CA SER A 195 -1.04 13.94 15.37
C SER A 195 -2.38 14.67 15.13
N VAL A 196 -3.03 15.15 16.19
CA VAL A 196 -4.32 15.85 16.06
C VAL A 196 -4.15 17.13 15.24
N GLU A 197 -3.06 17.85 15.49
CA GLU A 197 -2.68 19.08 14.82
C GLU A 197 -2.53 18.85 13.31
N LYS A 198 -1.90 17.74 12.91
CA LYS A 198 -1.77 17.37 11.50
C LYS A 198 -3.12 17.09 10.85
N MET A 199 -3.99 16.36 11.53
CA MET A 199 -5.33 16.05 11.02
C MET A 199 -6.18 17.32 10.89
N GLN A 200 -6.14 18.19 11.89
CA GLN A 200 -6.83 19.48 11.89
C GLN A 200 -6.34 20.41 10.79
N ALA A 201 -5.02 20.50 10.58
CA ALA A 201 -4.45 21.28 9.47
C ALA A 201 -4.95 20.81 8.10
N ALA A 202 -5.10 19.49 7.90
CA ALA A 202 -5.65 18.95 6.66
C ALA A 202 -7.14 19.27 6.49
N VAL A 203 -7.94 19.17 7.57
CA VAL A 203 -9.37 19.54 7.56
C VAL A 203 -9.55 21.02 7.24
N HIS A 204 -8.89 21.90 8.01
CA HIS A 204 -8.98 23.34 7.83
C HIS A 204 -8.54 23.77 6.42
N TYR A 205 -7.59 23.04 5.84
CA TYR A 205 -7.19 23.29 4.46
C TYR A 205 -8.28 22.94 3.44
N LEU A 206 -9.08 21.90 3.65
CA LEU A 206 -10.24 21.62 2.80
C LEU A 206 -11.27 22.75 2.89
N GLU A 207 -11.57 23.23 4.10
CA GLU A 207 -12.50 24.34 4.33
C GLU A 207 -12.00 25.62 3.66
N LYS A 208 -10.70 25.93 3.79
CA LYS A 208 -10.06 27.07 3.11
C LYS A 208 -10.17 27.00 1.58
N LEU A 209 -10.22 25.80 1.01
CA LEU A 209 -10.44 25.60 -0.43
C LEU A 209 -11.90 25.78 -0.84
N GLY A 210 -12.82 25.98 0.11
CA GLY A 210 -14.26 26.13 -0.14
C GLY A 210 -15.05 24.82 -0.03
N VAL A 211 -14.49 23.77 0.57
CA VAL A 211 -15.28 22.59 0.96
C VAL A 211 -16.17 22.97 2.13
N PRO A 212 -17.51 22.83 2.04
CA PRO A 212 -18.40 23.12 3.16
C PRO A 212 -18.12 22.21 4.36
N SER A 213 -18.14 22.75 5.58
CA SER A 213 -17.81 22.00 6.80
C SER A 213 -18.72 20.79 7.00
N GLU A 214 -19.99 20.87 6.60
CA GLU A 214 -20.95 19.75 6.64
C GLU A 214 -20.57 18.57 5.72
N GLN A 215 -19.73 18.80 4.70
CA GLN A 215 -19.23 17.75 3.81
C GLN A 215 -17.98 17.05 4.37
N VAL A 216 -17.29 17.65 5.35
CA VAL A 216 -16.03 17.15 5.90
C VAL A 216 -16.19 15.75 6.54
N PRO A 217 -17.21 15.44 7.36
CA PRO A 217 -17.43 14.09 7.87
C PRO A 217 -17.54 13.04 6.76
N ALA A 218 -18.32 13.33 5.72
CA ALA A 218 -18.53 12.42 4.60
C ALA A 218 -17.23 12.21 3.80
N ILE A 219 -16.43 13.26 3.57
CA ILE A 219 -15.12 13.17 2.92
C ILE A 219 -14.15 12.35 3.77
N THR A 220 -14.07 12.64 5.07
CA THR A 220 -13.21 11.95 6.05
C THR A 220 -13.54 10.48 6.11
N THR A 221 -14.82 10.13 6.17
CA THR A 221 -15.27 8.73 6.18
C THR A 221 -14.93 7.98 4.89
N ARG A 222 -15.00 8.64 3.74
CA ARG A 222 -14.71 8.02 2.42
C ARG A 222 -13.22 7.86 2.16
N VAL A 223 -12.40 8.79 2.64
CA VAL A 223 -10.94 8.86 2.36
C VAL A 223 -10.14 9.35 3.59
N PRO A 224 -10.15 8.62 4.72
CA PRO A 224 -9.48 9.09 5.95
C PRO A 224 -7.99 9.40 5.75
N GLN A 225 -7.37 8.77 4.75
CA GLN A 225 -5.95 8.91 4.44
C GLN A 225 -5.56 10.32 4.00
N TYR A 226 -6.50 11.18 3.56
CA TYR A 226 -6.18 12.55 3.17
C TYR A 226 -5.61 13.36 4.35
N LEU A 227 -5.99 13.02 5.59
CA LEU A 227 -5.47 13.64 6.82
C LEU A 227 -3.95 13.48 6.97
N GLY A 228 -3.36 12.51 6.26
CA GLY A 228 -1.92 12.30 6.23
C GLY A 228 -1.17 13.12 5.17
N LEU A 229 -1.88 13.74 4.22
CA LEU A 229 -1.29 14.45 3.09
C LEU A 229 -0.77 15.83 3.51
N LYS A 230 0.22 16.33 2.77
CA LYS A 230 0.63 17.74 2.85
C LYS A 230 -0.44 18.60 2.17
N THR A 231 -0.72 19.78 2.70
CA THR A 231 -1.66 20.75 2.10
C THR A 231 -1.26 21.12 0.67
N THR A 232 0.05 21.26 0.40
CA THR A 232 0.59 21.49 -0.95
C THR A 232 0.19 20.41 -1.95
N ARG A 233 0.11 19.14 -1.51
CA ARG A 233 -0.29 18.01 -2.35
C ARG A 233 -1.79 18.03 -2.66
N ILE A 234 -2.61 18.49 -1.71
CA ILE A 234 -4.04 18.71 -1.91
C ILE A 234 -4.22 19.85 -2.92
N LYS A 235 -3.52 20.98 -2.72
CA LYS A 235 -3.53 22.13 -3.64
C LYS A 235 -3.21 21.74 -5.07
N GLU A 236 -2.09 21.04 -5.27
CA GLU A 236 -1.64 20.60 -6.60
C GLU A 236 -2.71 19.76 -7.31
N THR A 237 -3.48 18.96 -6.55
CA THR A 237 -4.60 18.19 -7.10
C THR A 237 -5.75 19.11 -7.51
N VAL A 238 -6.15 20.03 -6.64
CA VAL A 238 -7.25 20.96 -6.88
C VAL A 238 -6.94 21.85 -8.08
N ASP A 239 -5.79 22.52 -8.09
CA ASP A 239 -5.33 23.36 -9.20
C ASP A 239 -5.32 22.58 -10.51
N THR A 240 -4.80 21.35 -10.50
CA THR A 240 -4.78 20.53 -11.72
C THR A 240 -6.17 20.14 -12.21
N LEU A 241 -7.09 19.86 -11.29
CA LEU A 241 -8.47 19.57 -11.67
C LEU A 241 -9.14 20.83 -12.23
N ASP A 242 -8.88 22.00 -11.65
CA ASP A 242 -9.38 23.27 -12.16
C ASP A 242 -8.83 23.57 -13.57
N ASP A 243 -7.53 23.34 -13.81
CA ASP A 243 -6.93 23.46 -15.14
C ASP A 243 -7.60 22.52 -16.17
N MET A 244 -7.84 21.27 -15.79
CA MET A 244 -8.37 20.25 -16.71
C MET A 244 -9.86 20.44 -16.96
N PHE A 245 -10.64 20.78 -15.94
CA PHE A 245 -12.09 20.68 -15.94
C PHE A 245 -12.80 22.03 -15.82
N GLY A 246 -12.08 23.11 -15.55
CA GLY A 246 -12.60 24.45 -15.35
C GLY A 246 -12.66 24.85 -13.86
N PRO A 247 -12.93 26.13 -13.57
CA PRO A 247 -12.94 26.64 -12.20
C PRO A 247 -13.84 25.83 -11.27
N MET A 248 -13.43 25.68 -10.00
CA MET A 248 -14.14 24.95 -8.95
C MET A 248 -14.24 23.42 -9.14
N ALA A 249 -13.75 22.87 -10.25
CA ALA A 249 -13.80 21.42 -10.50
C ALA A 249 -13.01 20.62 -9.44
N GLY A 250 -11.90 21.16 -8.94
CA GLY A 250 -11.13 20.53 -7.88
C GLY A 250 -11.90 20.38 -6.59
N VAL A 251 -12.57 21.44 -6.13
CA VAL A 251 -13.42 21.43 -4.92
C VAL A 251 -14.61 20.48 -5.13
N GLN A 252 -15.28 20.58 -6.27
CA GLN A 252 -16.40 19.70 -6.60
C GLN A 252 -15.98 18.22 -6.62
N ALA A 253 -14.77 17.93 -7.10
CA ALA A 253 -14.22 16.58 -7.07
C ALA A 253 -13.88 16.10 -5.65
N LEU A 254 -13.43 16.98 -4.74
CA LEU A 254 -13.24 16.62 -3.34
C LEU A 254 -14.56 16.23 -2.66
N ILE A 255 -15.67 16.88 -3.01
CA ILE A 255 -17.00 16.59 -2.45
C ILE A 255 -17.59 15.32 -3.09
N SER A 256 -17.62 15.22 -4.42
CA SER A 256 -18.29 14.13 -5.14
C SER A 256 -17.44 12.87 -5.33
N ASN A 257 -16.12 13.02 -5.43
CA ASN A 257 -15.15 11.96 -5.71
C ASN A 257 -13.88 12.12 -4.87
N SER A 258 -14.03 12.23 -3.55
CA SER A 258 -12.96 12.58 -2.60
C SER A 258 -11.68 11.77 -2.78
N ARG A 259 -11.77 10.52 -3.26
CA ARG A 259 -10.61 9.63 -3.45
C ARG A 259 -9.64 10.13 -4.54
N ILE A 260 -10.08 11.06 -5.39
CA ILE A 260 -9.24 11.65 -6.44
C ILE A 260 -7.94 12.26 -5.90
N VAL A 261 -7.98 12.81 -4.68
CA VAL A 261 -6.82 13.42 -4.00
C VAL A 261 -5.69 12.42 -3.73
N MET A 262 -6.01 11.12 -3.69
CA MET A 262 -5.02 10.06 -3.49
C MET A 262 -4.27 9.69 -4.77
N HIS A 263 -4.71 10.17 -5.94
CA HIS A 263 -4.06 9.88 -7.22
C HIS A 263 -2.95 10.87 -7.55
N LYS A 264 -1.85 10.38 -8.11
CA LYS A 264 -0.77 11.23 -8.60
C LYS A 264 -1.27 12.14 -9.72
N VAL A 265 -0.99 13.44 -9.61
CA VAL A 265 -1.39 14.48 -10.57
C VAL A 265 -0.95 14.14 -12.00
N SER A 266 0.30 13.69 -12.18
CA SER A 266 0.81 13.26 -13.48
C SER A 266 0.03 12.07 -14.08
N SER A 267 -0.54 11.20 -13.25
CA SER A 267 -1.38 10.10 -13.71
C SER A 267 -2.76 10.57 -14.13
N LEU A 268 -3.33 11.55 -13.40
CA LEU A 268 -4.60 12.16 -13.77
C LEU A 268 -4.48 12.88 -15.11
N ARG A 269 -3.45 13.74 -15.28
CA ARG A 269 -3.18 14.45 -16.54
C ARG A 269 -2.98 13.51 -17.72
N ARG A 270 -2.19 12.43 -17.56
CA ARG A 270 -2.02 11.42 -18.63
C ARG A 270 -3.34 10.78 -19.05
N SER A 271 -4.19 10.45 -18.09
CA SER A 271 -5.47 9.80 -18.34
C SER A 271 -6.47 10.77 -18.97
N TYR A 272 -6.49 12.03 -18.53
CA TYR A 272 -7.24 13.11 -19.14
C TYR A 272 -6.85 13.33 -20.61
N ASN A 273 -5.56 13.58 -20.87
CA ASN A 273 -5.06 13.82 -22.23
C ASN A 273 -5.31 12.62 -23.16
N PHE A 274 -5.21 11.39 -22.64
CA PHE A 274 -5.53 10.20 -23.42
C PHE A 274 -7.02 10.12 -23.77
N LEU A 275 -7.93 10.43 -22.84
CA LEU A 275 -9.37 10.43 -23.14
C LEU A 275 -9.72 11.51 -24.17
N LEU A 276 -9.11 12.70 -24.08
CA LEU A 276 -9.25 13.73 -25.13
C LEU A 276 -8.79 13.20 -26.49
N SER A 277 -7.61 12.55 -26.55
CA SER A 277 -7.08 11.97 -27.79
C SER A 277 -7.93 10.82 -28.36
N VAL A 278 -8.83 10.23 -27.56
CA VAL A 278 -9.76 9.17 -27.98
C VAL A 278 -11.04 9.76 -28.57
N GLY A 279 -11.35 11.02 -28.28
CA GLY A 279 -12.53 11.75 -28.76
C GLY A 279 -13.47 12.23 -27.65
N TYR A 280 -13.09 12.12 -26.37
CA TYR A 280 -13.90 12.68 -25.28
C TYR A 280 -13.75 14.21 -25.24
N THR A 281 -14.85 14.92 -25.05
CA THR A 281 -14.82 16.37 -24.81
C THR A 281 -14.62 16.69 -23.33
N LYS A 282 -14.17 17.91 -23.04
CA LYS A 282 -14.02 18.39 -21.66
C LYS A 282 -15.36 18.36 -20.92
N GLU A 283 -16.43 18.80 -21.58
CA GLU A 283 -17.79 18.89 -21.06
C GLU A 283 -18.28 17.50 -20.62
N ARG A 284 -18.00 16.47 -21.43
CA ARG A 284 -18.35 15.09 -21.12
C ARG A 284 -17.55 14.55 -19.94
N LEU A 285 -16.27 14.88 -19.83
CA LEU A 285 -15.42 14.39 -18.74
C LEU A 285 -15.74 15.07 -17.40
N VAL A 286 -16.19 16.33 -17.41
CA VAL A 286 -16.67 17.04 -16.20
C VAL A 286 -17.82 16.28 -15.54
N GLN A 287 -18.75 15.73 -16.33
CA GLN A 287 -19.88 14.94 -15.80
C GLN A 287 -19.44 13.70 -15.04
N CYS A 288 -18.23 13.18 -15.30
CA CYS A 288 -17.67 12.07 -14.54
C CYS A 288 -16.14 12.14 -14.42
N MET A 289 -15.66 13.03 -13.54
CA MET A 289 -14.22 13.16 -13.25
C MET A 289 -13.58 11.87 -12.71
N ARG A 290 -14.39 10.86 -12.33
CA ARG A 290 -13.89 9.53 -11.96
C ARG A 290 -13.18 8.82 -13.12
N PHE A 291 -13.45 9.16 -14.38
CA PHE A 291 -12.80 8.53 -15.53
C PHE A 291 -11.28 8.71 -15.52
N VAL A 292 -10.79 9.89 -15.15
CA VAL A 292 -9.33 10.17 -15.11
C VAL A 292 -8.61 9.48 -13.95
N THR A 293 -9.35 8.84 -13.03
CA THR A 293 -8.75 8.03 -11.96
C THR A 293 -8.27 6.65 -12.46
N ARG A 294 -8.71 6.22 -13.65
CA ARG A 294 -8.30 4.94 -14.24
C ARG A 294 -6.92 5.08 -14.87
N SER A 295 -6.08 4.06 -14.71
CA SER A 295 -4.72 4.07 -15.29
C SER A 295 -4.78 4.12 -16.81
N GLU A 296 -4.21 5.17 -17.40
CA GLU A 296 -4.02 5.29 -18.85
C GLU A 296 -3.37 4.04 -19.47
N SER A 297 -2.22 3.62 -18.94
CA SER A 297 -1.45 2.52 -19.53
C SER A 297 -1.96 1.11 -19.22
N ARG A 298 -2.58 0.90 -18.04
CA ARG A 298 -3.04 -0.44 -17.62
C ARG A 298 -4.52 -0.69 -17.88
N ILE A 299 -5.34 0.35 -17.98
CA ILE A 299 -6.81 0.21 -18.11
C ILE A 299 -7.28 0.90 -19.38
N LEU A 300 -7.10 2.22 -19.50
CA LEU A 300 -7.77 2.99 -20.55
C LEU A 300 -7.28 2.60 -21.95
N ARG A 301 -5.98 2.73 -22.21
CA ARG A 301 -5.37 2.41 -23.51
C ARG A 301 -5.62 0.97 -23.97
N PRO A 302 -5.35 -0.08 -23.17
CA PRO A 302 -5.57 -1.44 -23.62
C PRO A 302 -7.06 -1.74 -23.86
N ARG A 303 -7.97 -1.21 -23.04
CA ARG A 303 -9.42 -1.40 -23.27
C ARG A 303 -9.89 -0.69 -24.54
N VAL A 304 -9.45 0.55 -24.77
CA VAL A 304 -9.79 1.28 -25.99
C VAL A 304 -9.30 0.53 -27.23
N GLN A 305 -8.05 0.07 -27.25
CA GLN A 305 -7.50 -0.68 -28.38
C GLN A 305 -8.28 -1.96 -28.65
N PHE A 306 -8.60 -2.71 -27.60
CA PHE A 306 -9.37 -3.94 -27.72
C PHE A 306 -10.78 -3.67 -28.25
N LEU A 307 -11.50 -2.72 -27.64
CA LEU A 307 -12.90 -2.42 -27.97
C LEU A 307 -13.05 -1.84 -29.37
N LYS A 308 -12.15 -0.93 -29.79
CA LYS A 308 -12.14 -0.43 -31.17
C LYS A 308 -11.90 -1.55 -32.19
N ALA A 309 -11.04 -2.52 -31.86
CA ALA A 309 -10.83 -3.70 -32.72
C ALA A 309 -12.05 -4.65 -32.76
N GLN A 310 -13.03 -4.47 -31.88
CA GLN A 310 -14.32 -5.18 -31.89
C GLN A 310 -15.45 -4.30 -32.47
N GLY A 311 -15.14 -3.14 -33.05
CA GLY A 311 -16.14 -2.22 -33.61
C GLY A 311 -16.97 -1.46 -32.57
N VAL A 312 -16.56 -1.46 -31.30
CA VAL A 312 -17.29 -0.75 -30.24
C VAL A 312 -16.93 0.73 -30.26
N ASP A 313 -17.95 1.60 -30.28
CA ASP A 313 -17.77 3.02 -30.03
C ASP A 313 -17.48 3.26 -28.54
N VAL A 314 -16.20 3.52 -28.27
CA VAL A 314 -15.68 3.72 -26.90
C VAL A 314 -15.97 5.11 -26.36
N VAL A 315 -16.41 6.06 -27.18
CA VAL A 315 -16.80 7.41 -26.77
C VAL A 315 -18.27 7.40 -26.38
N GLU A 316 -19.15 6.91 -27.24
CA GLU A 316 -20.59 6.78 -26.94
C GLU A 316 -20.84 5.87 -25.73
N ASN A 317 -20.25 4.67 -25.71
CA ASN A 317 -20.38 3.75 -24.60
C ASN A 317 -19.27 3.97 -23.57
N VAL A 318 -19.61 4.54 -22.40
CA VAL A 318 -18.65 4.81 -21.32
C VAL A 318 -18.57 3.72 -20.25
N SER A 319 -19.47 2.72 -20.31
CA SER A 319 -19.61 1.70 -19.27
C SER A 319 -18.32 0.92 -19.00
N TRP A 320 -17.45 0.81 -20.03
CA TRP A 320 -16.19 0.10 -19.94
C TRP A 320 -15.13 0.80 -19.06
N ILE A 321 -15.22 2.12 -18.84
CA ILE A 321 -14.17 2.87 -18.14
C ILE A 321 -14.10 2.44 -16.66
N LEU A 322 -15.25 2.47 -15.99
CA LEU A 322 -15.36 2.19 -14.55
C LEU A 322 -15.67 0.72 -14.26
N MET A 323 -15.94 -0.10 -15.28
CA MET A 323 -16.18 -1.54 -15.14
C MET A 323 -15.01 -2.25 -14.42
N PRO A 324 -15.28 -2.98 -13.33
CA PRO A 324 -14.30 -3.85 -12.69
C PRO A 324 -13.60 -4.80 -13.67
N GLU A 325 -12.33 -5.11 -13.44
CA GLU A 325 -11.52 -5.91 -14.38
C GLU A 325 -12.07 -7.33 -14.59
N ASN A 326 -12.55 -7.98 -13.52
CA ASN A 326 -13.18 -9.29 -13.62
C ASN A 326 -14.44 -9.25 -14.50
N GLN A 327 -15.33 -8.27 -14.27
CA GLN A 327 -16.53 -8.09 -15.08
C GLN A 327 -16.19 -7.75 -16.53
N PHE A 328 -15.17 -6.92 -16.76
CA PHE A 328 -14.71 -6.59 -18.11
C PHE A 328 -14.21 -7.84 -18.85
N LYS A 329 -13.43 -8.70 -18.18
CA LYS A 329 -12.95 -9.97 -18.76
C LYS A 329 -14.06 -10.97 -19.06
N ILE A 330 -15.10 -11.00 -18.23
CA ILE A 330 -16.27 -11.86 -18.46
C ILE A 330 -17.07 -11.35 -19.67
N LYS A 331 -17.35 -10.04 -19.73
CA LYS A 331 -18.14 -9.43 -20.80
C LYS A 331 -17.44 -9.49 -22.16
N TYR A 332 -16.13 -9.28 -22.17
CA TYR A 332 -15.33 -9.21 -23.38
C TYR A 332 -14.38 -10.40 -23.45
N SER A 333 -14.90 -11.53 -23.93
CA SER A 333 -14.12 -12.75 -24.16
C SER A 333 -12.92 -12.44 -25.06
N GLY A 334 -11.75 -13.01 -24.74
CA GLY A 334 -10.50 -12.73 -25.44
C GLY A 334 -9.71 -11.51 -24.93
N TYR A 335 -10.29 -10.63 -24.10
CA TYR A 335 -9.52 -9.51 -23.52
C TYR A 335 -8.34 -9.99 -22.66
N SER A 336 -8.49 -11.08 -21.90
CA SER A 336 -7.40 -11.64 -21.09
C SER A 336 -6.17 -11.99 -21.94
N SER A 337 -6.38 -12.69 -23.06
CA SER A 337 -5.32 -13.07 -23.99
C SER A 337 -4.73 -11.85 -24.71
N PHE A 338 -5.57 -10.88 -25.09
CA PHE A 338 -5.11 -9.60 -25.62
C PHE A 338 -4.22 -8.86 -24.61
N PHE A 339 -4.67 -8.72 -23.37
CA PHE A 339 -3.98 -7.95 -22.34
C PHE A 339 -2.63 -8.57 -21.97
N ALA A 340 -2.55 -9.90 -21.89
CA ALA A 340 -1.30 -10.63 -21.69
C ALA A 340 -0.26 -10.29 -22.78
N ARG A 341 -0.67 -10.23 -24.05
CA ARG A 341 0.20 -9.81 -25.16
C ARG A 341 0.52 -8.32 -25.15
N TYR A 342 -0.42 -7.50 -24.68
CA TYR A 342 -0.24 -6.05 -24.60
C TYR A 342 0.85 -5.66 -23.59
N ILE A 343 0.88 -6.32 -22.42
CA ILE A 343 1.87 -6.02 -21.36
C ILE A 343 3.28 -6.50 -21.68
N THR A 344 3.44 -7.53 -22.53
CA THR A 344 4.75 -8.07 -22.93
C THR A 344 5.38 -7.29 -24.08
N ARG A 345 4.65 -6.38 -24.74
CA ARG A 345 5.22 -5.54 -25.80
C ARG A 345 6.26 -4.59 -25.20
N PRO A 346 7.50 -4.56 -25.73
CA PRO A 346 8.48 -3.59 -25.27
C PRO A 346 7.94 -2.18 -25.50
N LYS A 347 7.94 -1.36 -24.44
CA LYS A 347 7.61 0.07 -24.56
C LYS A 347 8.64 0.67 -25.52
N LYS A 348 8.25 0.94 -26.76
CA LYS A 348 9.07 1.75 -27.68
C LYS A 348 9.44 3.03 -26.91
N ARG A 349 10.73 3.23 -26.62
CA ARG A 349 11.24 4.49 -26.09
C ARG A 349 10.80 5.56 -27.07
N ARG A 350 9.95 6.49 -26.61
CA ARG A 350 9.67 7.72 -27.37
C ARG A 350 11.00 8.46 -27.42
N MET A 351 11.57 8.58 -28.62
CA MET A 351 12.68 9.49 -28.93
C MET A 351 12.21 10.92 -28.73
#